data_AF-A0A7J5LIM0-F1
#
_entry.id   AF-A0A7J5LIM0-F1
#
_cell.length_a   1.000
_cell.length_b   1.000
_cell.length_c   1.000
_cell.angle_alpha   90.00
_cell.angle_beta   90.00
_cell.angle_gamma   90.00
#
_symmetry.space_group_name_H-M   'P 1'
#
loop_
_entity.id
_entity.type
_entity.pdbx_description
1 polymer ?
#
loop_
_entity_poly.entity_id
_entity_poly.type
_entity_poly.pdbx_seq_one_letter_code
_entity_poly.pdbx_strand_id
1 'polypeptide(L)'
;KRCEGCPLRGSCFKARGNRIIEVNHRLNQYKRQARERLLSEEGIKHRGRRCIEPEAVFGQMKYNMAYRRFRHVGEDKVTMDFAFFAIAFNIKKMCAKLIKEGKGLITVAKYMFMGLFITRYNWNIATCCQMHEEKVA
;
A
#
# COMPACT_ATOMS: atom_id res chain seq x y z
N LYS A 1 30.94 28.86 -38.24
CA LYS A 1 30.65 27.45 -38.64
C LYS A 1 31.90 26.58 -38.84
N ARG A 2 33.14 27.10 -38.77
CA ARG A 2 34.37 26.28 -38.69
C ARG A 2 35.21 26.77 -37.51
N CYS A 3 35.40 25.94 -36.49
CA CYS A 3 36.26 26.23 -35.32
C CYS A 3 37.65 25.60 -35.45
N GLU A 4 37.87 24.83 -36.52
CA GLU A 4 39.18 24.28 -36.89
C GLU A 4 40.11 25.43 -37.29
N GLY A 5 41.24 25.56 -36.58
CA GLY A 5 42.21 26.65 -36.80
C GLY A 5 41.82 28.01 -36.21
N CYS A 6 40.75 28.11 -35.41
CA CYS A 6 40.34 29.39 -34.83
C CYS A 6 41.32 29.84 -33.72
N PRO A 7 41.95 31.04 -33.82
CA PRO A 7 42.90 31.53 -32.82
C PRO A 7 42.25 31.79 -31.45
N LEU A 8 40.94 32.03 -31.43
CA LEU A 8 40.16 32.27 -30.21
C LEU A 8 39.63 30.96 -29.57
N ARG A 9 39.97 29.79 -30.10
CA ARG A 9 39.46 28.49 -29.62
C ARG A 9 39.80 28.24 -28.15
N GLY A 10 41.01 28.62 -27.70
CA GLY A 10 41.44 28.46 -26.31
C GLY A 10 40.62 29.28 -25.30
N SER A 11 40.12 30.45 -25.72
CA SER A 11 39.25 31.31 -24.90
C SER A 11 37.77 30.90 -24.98
N CYS A 12 37.34 30.32 -26.11
CA CYS A 12 35.95 29.93 -26.36
C CYS A 12 35.58 28.56 -25.75
N PHE A 13 36.49 27.58 -25.77
CA PHE A 13 36.23 26.23 -25.27
C PHE A 13 37.51 25.52 -24.80
N LYS A 14 37.51 25.03 -23.55
CA LYS A 14 38.71 24.51 -22.87
C LYS A 14 39.00 23.01 -23.09
N ALA A 15 38.08 22.24 -23.70
CA ALA A 15 38.30 20.80 -23.86
C ALA A 15 39.11 20.48 -25.14
N ARG A 16 39.87 19.38 -25.09
CA ARG A 16 40.79 18.98 -26.18
C ARG A 16 40.07 18.65 -27.50
N GLY A 17 38.91 17.99 -27.42
CA GLY A 17 38.10 17.59 -28.57
C GLY A 17 36.63 17.99 -28.46
N ASN A 18 35.84 17.62 -29.47
CA ASN A 18 34.39 17.83 -29.44
C ASN A 18 33.75 17.01 -28.30
N ARG A 19 32.66 17.52 -27.73
CA ARG A 19 31.89 16.78 -26.72
C ARG A 19 31.31 15.52 -27.36
N ILE A 20 31.68 14.35 -26.84
CA ILE A 20 31.06 13.07 -27.20
C ILE A 20 29.83 12.91 -26.29
N ILE A 21 28.66 12.79 -26.90
CA ILE A 21 27.41 12.51 -26.18
C ILE A 21 27.09 11.04 -26.41
N GLU A 22 27.21 10.24 -25.35
CA GLU A 22 26.79 8.84 -25.39
C GLU A 22 25.33 8.72 -24.98
N VAL A 23 24.53 8.01 -25.78
CA VAL A 23 23.09 7.85 -25.56
C VAL A 23 22.76 6.38 -25.41
N ASN A 24 22.22 6.00 -24.25
CA ASN A 24 21.70 4.65 -24.05
C ASN A 24 20.28 4.53 -24.66
N HIS A 25 20.20 3.93 -25.85
CA HIS A 25 18.94 3.73 -26.56
C HIS A 25 17.94 2.83 -25.80
N ARG A 26 18.42 1.80 -25.11
CA ARG A 26 17.59 0.87 -24.34
C ARG A 26 16.94 1.55 -23.14
N LEU A 27 17.71 2.37 -22.42
CA LEU A 27 17.18 3.18 -21.32
C LEU A 27 16.13 4.17 -21.83
N ASN A 28 16.35 4.78 -22.99
CA ASN A 28 15.38 5.69 -23.59
C ASN A 28 14.07 4.99 -23.96
N GLN A 29 14.13 3.75 -24.44
CA GLN A 29 12.94 2.93 -24.69
C GLN A 29 12.15 2.68 -23.39
N TYR A 30 12.81 2.27 -22.31
CA TYR A 30 12.14 2.08 -21.01
C TYR A 30 11.52 3.37 -20.48
N LYS A 31 12.22 4.51 -20.59
CA LYS A 31 11.68 5.82 -20.21
C LYS A 31 10.45 6.21 -21.04
N ARG A 32 10.43 5.87 -22.33
CA ARG A 32 9.30 6.09 -23.21
C ARG A 32 8.09 5.25 -22.78
N GLN A 33 8.28 3.95 -22.57
CA GLN A 33 7.22 3.05 -22.10
C GLN A 33 6.63 3.52 -20.74
N ALA A 34 7.48 3.91 -19.80
CA ALA A 34 7.04 4.44 -18.52
C ALA A 34 6.23 5.73 -18.69
N ARG A 35 6.67 6.64 -19.57
CA ARG A 35 5.95 7.89 -19.87
C ARG A 35 4.58 7.61 -20.49
N GLU A 36 4.50 6.71 -21.47
CA GLU A 36 3.25 6.32 -22.12
C GLU A 36 2.25 5.75 -21.09
N ARG A 37 2.70 4.85 -20.21
CA ARG A 37 1.86 4.31 -19.12
C ARG A 37 1.40 5.40 -18.15
N LEU A 38 2.28 6.32 -17.78
CA LEU A 38 1.98 7.37 -16.82
C LEU A 38 1.06 8.47 -17.37
N LEU A 39 1.09 8.72 -18.68
CA LEU A 39 0.26 9.71 -19.38
C LEU A 39 -1.03 9.11 -19.94
N SER A 40 -1.16 7.78 -19.94
CA SER A 40 -2.43 7.13 -20.24
C SER A 40 -3.53 7.59 -19.28
N GLU A 41 -4.79 7.47 -19.70
CA GLU A 41 -5.95 7.82 -18.89
C GLU A 41 -5.96 7.05 -17.55
N GLU A 42 -5.62 5.76 -17.58
CA GLU A 42 -5.45 4.93 -16.39
C GLU A 42 -4.33 5.47 -15.49
N GLY A 43 -3.18 5.83 -16.06
CA GLY A 43 -2.04 6.39 -15.34
C GLY A 43 -2.40 7.69 -14.61
N ILE A 44 -3.16 8.57 -15.26
CA ILE A 44 -3.65 9.83 -14.67
C ILE A 44 -4.63 9.53 -13.53
N LYS A 45 -5.58 8.61 -13.74
CA LYS A 45 -6.54 8.17 -12.72
C LYS A 45 -5.84 7.59 -11.49
N HIS A 46 -4.83 6.73 -11.69
CA HIS A 46 -4.04 6.17 -10.60
C HIS A 46 -3.21 7.23 -9.87
N ARG A 47 -2.65 8.23 -10.57
CA ARG A 47 -1.95 9.36 -9.94
C ARG A 47 -2.87 10.14 -8.99
N GLY A 48 -4.10 10.45 -9.42
CA GLY A 48 -5.06 11.15 -8.57
C GLY A 48 -5.45 10.35 -7.33
N ARG A 49 -5.62 9.03 -7.47
CA ARG A 49 -5.96 8.13 -6.35
C ARG A 49 -4.80 7.91 -5.38
N ARG A 50 -3.55 8.04 -5.84
CA ARG A 50 -2.34 7.80 -5.03
C ARG A 50 -2.32 8.62 -3.74
N CYS A 51 -2.68 9.90 -3.82
CA CYS A 51 -2.71 10.79 -2.65
C CYS A 51 -3.76 10.34 -1.61
N ILE A 52 -4.85 9.72 -2.08
CA ILE A 52 -6.03 9.40 -1.27
C ILE A 52 -5.94 7.99 -0.68
N GLU A 53 -5.48 7.02 -1.48
CA GLU A 53 -5.47 5.60 -1.12
C GLU A 53 -4.14 5.21 -0.45
N PRO A 54 -3.01 5.04 -1.16
CA PRO A 54 -1.76 4.59 -0.53
C PRO A 54 -1.11 5.67 0.34
N GLU A 55 -0.98 6.91 -0.13
CA GLU A 55 -0.18 7.92 0.59
C GLU A 55 -0.81 8.34 1.92
N ALA A 56 -2.13 8.52 1.96
CA ALA A 56 -2.84 8.80 3.20
C ALA A 56 -2.67 7.67 4.22
N VAL A 57 -2.78 6.40 3.79
CA VAL A 57 -2.62 5.24 4.67
C VAL A 57 -1.20 5.15 5.22
N PHE A 58 -0.18 5.28 4.36
CA PHE A 58 1.22 5.26 4.79
C PHE A 58 1.59 6.44 5.69
N GLY A 59 1.01 7.62 5.44
CA GLY A 59 1.16 8.79 6.30
C GLY A 59 0.63 8.51 7.71
N GLN A 60 -0.60 8.01 7.82
CA GLN A 60 -1.19 7.66 9.11
C GLN A 60 -0.42 6.54 9.82
N MET A 61 0.02 5.52 9.08
CA MET A 61 0.83 4.42 9.62
C MET A 61 2.11 4.94 10.29
N LYS A 62 2.83 5.84 9.62
CA LYS A 62 4.13 6.33 10.10
C LYS A 62 4.02 7.40 11.18
N TYR A 63 3.14 8.38 11.00
CA TYR A 63 3.04 9.55 11.87
C TYR A 63 2.06 9.32 13.04
N ASN A 64 0.86 8.79 12.77
CA ASN A 64 -0.17 8.65 13.81
C ASN A 64 -0.01 7.36 14.61
N MET A 65 0.43 6.27 13.96
CA MET A 65 0.58 4.96 14.60
C MET A 65 2.03 4.64 14.98
N ALA A 66 2.98 5.54 14.68
CA ALA A 66 4.42 5.38 14.90
C ALA A 66 5.01 4.09 14.31
N TYR A 67 4.34 3.46 13.34
CA TYR A 67 4.77 2.21 12.73
C TYR A 67 5.74 2.50 11.57
N ARG A 68 7.03 2.58 11.92
CA ARG A 68 8.10 2.98 10.99
C ARG A 68 8.88 1.81 10.40
N ARG A 69 8.88 0.65 11.04
CA ARG A 69 9.66 -0.53 10.64
C ARG A 69 8.86 -1.80 10.96
N PHE A 70 8.85 -2.74 10.02
CA PHE A 70 8.32 -4.08 10.26
C PHE A 70 9.17 -4.81 11.30
N ARG A 71 8.52 -5.54 12.20
CA ARG A 71 9.22 -6.28 13.26
C ARG A 71 9.75 -7.61 12.76
N HIS A 72 9.06 -8.22 11.80
CA HIS A 72 9.45 -9.50 11.22
C HIS A 72 10.41 -9.33 10.04
N VAL A 73 11.21 -10.35 9.81
CA VAL A 73 12.17 -10.44 8.70
C VAL A 73 11.78 -11.62 7.81
N GLY A 74 11.83 -11.41 6.50
CA GLY A 74 11.36 -12.35 5.48
C GLY A 74 10.08 -11.85 4.80
N GLU A 75 10.01 -12.00 3.48
CA GLU A 75 8.92 -11.48 2.65
C GLU A 75 7.55 -11.97 3.12
N ASP A 76 7.42 -13.26 3.40
CA ASP A 76 6.16 -13.87 3.85
C ASP A 76 5.65 -13.24 5.16
N LYS A 77 6.55 -13.06 6.12
CA LYS A 77 6.19 -12.52 7.45
C LYS A 77 5.85 -11.03 7.38
N VAL A 78 6.61 -10.26 6.59
CA VAL A 78 6.30 -8.84 6.35
C VAL A 78 4.96 -8.70 5.61
N THR A 79 4.66 -9.61 4.69
CA THR A 79 3.39 -9.64 3.97
C THR A 79 2.22 -9.92 4.92
N MET A 80 2.38 -10.88 5.85
CA MET A 80 1.38 -11.11 6.89
C MET A 80 1.15 -9.89 7.78
N ASP A 81 2.22 -9.25 8.28
CA ASP A 81 2.13 -8.03 9.10
C ASP A 81 1.36 -6.92 8.36
N PHE A 82 1.67 -6.73 7.08
CA PHE A 82 1.02 -5.73 6.25
C PHE A 82 -0.45 -6.08 5.97
N ALA A 83 -0.77 -7.36 5.76
CA ALA A 83 -2.14 -7.82 5.56
C ALA A 83 -3.01 -7.56 6.80
N PHE A 84 -2.52 -7.88 8.00
CA PHE A 84 -3.23 -7.56 9.24
C PHE A 84 -3.44 -6.06 9.41
N PHE A 85 -2.41 -5.26 9.10
CA PHE A 85 -2.51 -3.80 9.12
C PHE A 85 -3.61 -3.30 8.17
N ALA A 86 -3.63 -3.79 6.92
CA ALA A 86 -4.61 -3.40 5.92
C ALA A 86 -6.04 -3.75 6.35
N ILE A 87 -6.25 -4.95 6.91
CA ILE A 87 -7.55 -5.38 7.44
C ILE A 87 -8.00 -4.45 8.58
N ALA A 88 -7.13 -4.23 9.58
CA ALA A 88 -7.44 -3.37 10.72
C ALA A 88 -7.74 -1.93 10.27
N PHE A 89 -6.98 -1.41 9.31
CA PHE A 89 -7.18 -0.08 8.76
C PHE A 89 -8.52 0.05 8.02
N ASN A 90 -8.89 -0.96 7.23
CA ASN A 90 -10.18 -1.00 6.54
C ASN A 90 -11.35 -1.05 7.51
N ILE A 91 -11.27 -1.87 8.57
CA ILE A 91 -12.27 -1.93 9.64
C ILE A 91 -12.40 -0.55 10.31
N LYS A 92 -11.29 0.08 10.68
CA LYS A 92 -11.28 1.44 11.25
C LYS A 92 -12.00 2.45 10.34
N LYS A 93 -11.75 2.39 9.03
CA LYS A 93 -12.40 3.27 8.04
C LYS A 93 -13.90 3.00 7.93
N MET A 94 -14.32 1.73 7.96
CA MET A 94 -15.73 1.33 7.95
C MET A 94 -16.46 1.84 9.20
N CYS A 95 -15.90 1.65 10.39
CA CYS A 95 -16.48 2.16 11.63
C CYS A 95 -16.64 3.69 11.58
N ALA A 96 -15.62 4.41 11.10
CA ALA A 96 -15.70 5.87 10.96
C ALA A 96 -16.80 6.33 9.99
N LYS A 97 -17.04 5.59 8.89
CA LYS A 97 -18.15 5.88 7.97
C LYS A 97 -19.51 5.64 8.62
N LEU A 98 -19.70 4.51 9.31
CA LEU A 98 -20.95 4.18 9.97
C LEU A 98 -21.33 5.22 11.03
N ILE A 99 -20.35 5.70 11.81
CA ILE A 99 -20.54 6.77 12.79
C ILE A 99 -20.98 8.07 12.10
N LYS A 100 -20.34 8.45 10.98
CA LYS A 100 -20.71 9.65 10.22
C LYS A 100 -22.09 9.58 9.60
N GLU A 101 -22.52 8.40 9.17
CA GLU A 101 -23.86 8.16 8.60
C GLU A 101 -24.97 8.13 9.66
N GLY A 102 -24.65 8.33 10.94
CA GLY A 102 -25.66 8.30 12.02
C GLY A 102 -26.23 6.90 12.29
N LYS A 103 -25.73 5.86 11.61
CA LYS A 103 -26.00 4.45 11.91
C LYS A 103 -25.19 4.09 13.15
N GLY A 104 -25.67 4.57 14.29
CA GLY A 104 -24.96 4.52 15.57
C GLY A 104 -24.51 3.12 15.98
N LEU A 105 -23.61 3.13 16.96
CA LEU A 105 -23.02 2.03 17.74
C LEU A 105 -23.96 0.83 17.98
N ILE A 106 -25.27 1.07 18.00
CA ILE A 106 -26.37 0.11 18.17
C ILE A 106 -26.33 -1.02 17.14
N THR A 107 -25.96 -0.77 15.88
CA THR A 107 -25.93 -1.82 14.85
C THR A 107 -24.75 -2.77 15.08
N VAL A 108 -23.57 -2.22 15.39
CA VAL A 108 -22.36 -3.00 15.70
C VAL A 108 -22.52 -3.76 17.03
N ALA A 109 -23.13 -3.12 18.04
CA ALA A 109 -23.48 -3.77 19.30
C ALA A 109 -24.45 -4.94 19.06
N LYS A 110 -25.49 -4.77 18.23
CA LYS A 110 -26.41 -5.86 17.86
C LYS A 110 -25.68 -7.05 17.21
N TYR A 111 -24.76 -6.81 16.28
CA TYR A 111 -23.98 -7.89 15.65
C TYR A 111 -22.97 -8.54 16.61
N MET A 112 -22.32 -7.77 17.50
CA MET A 112 -21.43 -8.33 18.53
C MET A 112 -22.19 -9.15 19.57
N PHE A 113 -23.37 -8.69 20.02
CA PHE A 113 -24.23 -9.45 20.92
C PHE A 113 -24.75 -10.72 20.23
N MET A 114 -25.21 -10.65 18.97
CA MET A 114 -25.60 -11.85 18.21
C MET A 114 -24.46 -12.87 18.09
N GLY A 115 -23.23 -12.43 17.82
CA GLY A 115 -22.05 -13.30 17.78
C GLY A 115 -21.75 -13.97 19.12
N LEU A 116 -21.91 -13.24 20.23
CA LEU A 116 -21.73 -13.76 21.59
C LEU A 116 -22.79 -14.82 21.95
N PHE A 117 -24.02 -14.66 21.45
CA PHE A 117 -25.06 -15.68 21.59
C PHE A 117 -24.73 -16.92 20.74
N ILE A 118 -24.31 -16.77 19.49
CA ILE A 118 -23.98 -17.90 18.62
C ILE A 118 -22.79 -18.72 19.16
N THR A 119 -21.74 -18.08 19.68
CA THR A 119 -20.61 -18.81 20.28
C THR A 119 -20.98 -19.50 21.59
N ARG A 120 -21.88 -18.90 22.39
CA ARG A 120 -22.39 -19.51 23.63
C ARG A 120 -23.34 -20.68 23.37
N TYR A 121 -24.18 -20.63 22.33
CA TYR A 121 -25.01 -21.77 21.90
C TYR A 121 -24.15 -22.90 21.31
N ASN A 122 -23.15 -22.60 20.48
CA ASN A 122 -22.24 -23.63 19.95
C ASN A 122 -21.36 -24.26 21.04
N TRP A 123 -20.89 -23.50 22.04
CA TRP A 123 -20.17 -24.04 23.20
C TRP A 123 -21.05 -24.96 24.05
N ASN A 124 -22.31 -24.59 24.28
CA ASN A 124 -23.28 -25.43 25.01
C ASN A 124 -23.67 -26.72 24.25
N ILE A 125 -23.67 -26.70 22.91
CA ILE A 125 -23.89 -27.91 22.11
C ILE A 125 -22.66 -28.83 22.17
N ALA A 126 -21.45 -28.28 22.03
CA ALA A 126 -20.21 -29.05 22.08
C ALA A 126 -19.98 -29.73 23.46
N THR A 127 -20.28 -29.05 24.57
CA THR A 127 -20.22 -29.66 25.90
C THR A 127 -21.29 -30.72 26.12
N CYS A 128 -22.48 -30.57 25.50
CA CYS A 128 -23.54 -31.58 25.55
C CYS A 128 -23.14 -32.87 24.78
N CYS A 129 -22.44 -32.73 23.65
CA CYS A 129 -21.92 -33.88 22.89
C CYS A 129 -20.81 -34.61 23.65
N GLN A 130 -19.90 -33.92 24.33
CA GLN A 130 -18.82 -34.55 25.10
C GLN A 130 -19.33 -35.33 26.33
N MET A 131 -20.42 -34.88 26.99
CA MET A 131 -21.00 -35.62 28.12
C MET A 131 -21.78 -36.89 27.71
N HIS A 132 -22.14 -37.06 26.44
CA HIS A 132 -22.82 -38.27 25.95
C HIS A 132 -21.82 -39.36 25.55
N GLU A 133 -20.62 -39.00 25.11
CA GLU A 133 -19.57 -39.98 24.77
C GLU A 133 -18.93 -40.62 26.02
N GLU A 134 -18.75 -39.87 27.12
CA GLU A 134 -18.20 -40.41 28.38
C GLU A 134 -19.16 -41.37 29.13
N LYS A 135 -20.44 -41.42 28.76
CA LYS A 135 -21.42 -42.36 29.35
C LYS A 135 -21.59 -43.67 28.58
N VAL A 136 -20.91 -43.81 27.43
CA VAL A 136 -20.99 -44.99 26.55
C VAL A 136 -19.65 -45.75 26.50
N ALA A 137 -18.65 -45.35 27.30
CA ALA A 137 -17.40 -46.06 27.51
C ALA A 137 -17.37 -46.83 28.83
#